data_AF-A0A4R8WR62-F1
#
_entry.id   AF-A0A4R8WR62-F1
#
_cell.length_a   1.000
_cell.length_b   1.000
_cell.length_c   1.000
_cell.angle_alpha   90.00
_cell.angle_beta   90.00
_cell.angle_gamma   90.00
#
_symmetry.space_group_name_H-M   'P 1'
#
loop_
_entity.id
_entity.type
_entity.pdbx_description
1 polymer ?
#
loop_
_entity_poly.entity_id
_entity_poly.type
_entity_poly.pdbx_seq_one_letter_code
_entity_poly.pdbx_strand_id
1 'polypeptide(L)'
;MSYQGIACGLLNQTSGEIIELSVALPNPTLMTSLTDKAIAASNPVPSYGSAPVSGFFTTKGGNGEAQVFTDKYWVTLSSPVFGEPGDAEQLMSAALSHLQ
;
A
#
# COMPACT_ATOMS: atom_id res chain seq x y z
N MET A 1 -5.19 17.38 8.92
CA MET A 1 -4.41 16.55 7.99
C MET A 1 -5.36 16.12 6.89
N SER A 2 -5.10 16.50 5.64
CA SER A 2 -5.93 16.08 4.50
C SER A 2 -5.09 15.09 3.67
N TYR A 3 -5.64 13.90 3.44
CA TYR A 3 -4.96 12.83 2.71
C TYR A 3 -5.00 13.04 1.19
N GLN A 4 -5.95 13.84 0.67
CA GLN A 4 -6.18 14.05 -0.78
C GLN A 4 -5.99 12.75 -1.58
N GLY A 5 -6.90 11.80 -1.40
CA GLY A 5 -6.78 10.47 -1.97
C GLY A 5 -8.09 9.85 -2.41
N ILE A 6 -7.96 8.69 -3.06
CA ILE A 6 -9.04 7.86 -3.56
C ILE A 6 -8.80 6.44 -3.05
N ALA A 7 -9.88 5.75 -2.68
CA ALA A 7 -9.89 4.33 -2.36
C ALA A 7 -10.87 3.61 -3.29
N CYS A 8 -10.45 2.49 -3.85
CA CYS A 8 -11.23 1.65 -4.75
C CYS A 8 -11.23 0.21 -4.23
N GLY A 9 -12.39 -0.46 -4.30
CA GLY A 9 -12.53 -1.87 -3.94
C GLY A 9 -12.73 -2.75 -5.17
N LEU A 10 -11.95 -3.82 -5.29
CA LEU A 10 -12.16 -4.91 -6.25
C LEU A 10 -12.81 -6.08 -5.50
N LEU A 11 -14.06 -6.39 -5.85
CA LEU A 11 -14.79 -7.53 -5.28
C LEU A 11 -14.52 -8.80 -6.09
N ASN A 12 -13.98 -9.83 -5.44
CA ASN A 12 -13.98 -11.17 -6.00
C ASN A 12 -15.40 -11.74 -5.93
N GLN A 13 -16.06 -11.91 -7.08
CA GLN A 13 -17.47 -12.35 -7.12
C GLN A 13 -17.67 -13.83 -6.75
N THR A 14 -16.60 -14.63 -6.69
CA THR A 14 -16.67 -16.04 -6.30
C THR A 14 -16.48 -16.22 -4.80
N SER A 15 -15.47 -15.57 -4.20
CA SER A 15 -15.18 -15.69 -2.76
C SER A 15 -15.89 -14.64 -1.90
N GLY A 16 -16.32 -13.52 -2.49
CA GLY A 16 -16.86 -12.37 -1.77
C GLY A 16 -15.80 -11.46 -1.15
N GLU A 17 -14.51 -11.81 -1.26
CA GLU A 17 -13.43 -11.02 -0.68
C GLU A 17 -13.18 -9.73 -1.46
N ILE A 18 -12.76 -8.68 -0.73
CA ILE A 18 -12.46 -7.37 -1.31
C ILE A 18 -10.96 -7.13 -1.23
N ILE A 19 -10.40 -6.64 -2.34
CA ILE A 19 -9.07 -6.03 -2.39
C ILE A 19 -9.28 -4.53 -2.46
N GLU A 20 -8.82 -3.81 -1.44
CA GLU A 20 -8.86 -2.34 -1.42
C GLU A 20 -7.51 -1.78 -1.90
N LEU A 21 -7.56 -0.89 -2.89
CA LEU A 21 -6.43 -0.07 -3.34
C LEU A 21 -6.71 1.38 -2.98
N SER A 22 -5.81 2.01 -2.23
CA SER A 22 -5.87 3.44 -1.95
C SER A 22 -4.63 4.16 -2.47
N VAL A 23 -4.84 5.37 -2.99
CA VAL A 23 -3.78 6.29 -3.41
C VAL A 23 -4.05 7.64 -2.77
N ALA A 24 -3.05 8.19 -2.10
CA ALA A 24 -3.10 9.51 -1.48
C ALA A 24 -1.93 10.38 -1.96
N LEU A 25 -2.12 11.70 -1.92
CA LEU A 25 -1.07 12.71 -2.11
C LEU A 25 -0.87 13.51 -0.80
N PRO A 26 -0.22 12.92 0.22
CA PRO A 26 0.02 13.61 1.49
C PRO A 26 0.90 14.84 1.31
N ASN A 27 0.70 15.84 2.17
CA ASN A 27 1.72 16.88 2.33
C ASN A 27 3.00 16.31 2.98
N PRO A 28 4.16 16.98 2.91
CA PRO A 28 5.43 16.42 3.40
C PRO A 28 5.40 15.99 4.87
N THR A 29 4.79 16.78 5.76
CA THR A 29 4.68 16.44 7.18
C THR A 29 3.88 15.15 7.40
N LEU A 30 2.78 14.98 6.66
CA LEU A 30 1.97 13.76 6.74
C LEU A 30 2.70 12.57 6.11
N MET A 31 3.40 12.77 4.99
CA MET A 31 4.21 11.73 4.35
C MET A 31 5.24 11.15 5.32
N THR A 32 6.06 12.00 5.95
CA THR A 32 7.05 11.56 6.95
C THR A 32 6.39 10.81 8.10
N SER A 33 5.29 11.34 8.66
CA SER A 33 4.60 10.67 9.76
C SER A 33 4.04 9.29 9.39
N LEU A 34 3.59 9.10 8.16
CA LEU A 34 3.09 7.81 7.68
C LEU A 34 4.23 6.82 7.43
N THR A 35 5.33 7.28 6.83
CA THR A 35 6.52 6.45 6.62
C THR A 35 7.12 6.01 7.95
N ASP A 36 7.24 6.89 8.95
CA ASP A 36 7.74 6.54 10.29
C ASP A 36 6.87 5.48 10.97
N LYS A 37 5.54 5.59 10.81
CA LYS A 37 4.59 4.58 11.32
C LYS A 37 4.77 3.24 10.63
N ALA A 38 4.97 3.22 9.30
CA ALA A 38 5.21 2.00 8.56
C ALA A 38 6.53 1.34 8.98
N ILE A 39 7.60 2.13 9.16
CA ILE A 39 8.89 1.64 9.69
C ILE A 39 8.72 1.00 11.07
N ALA A 40 7.90 1.59 11.94
CA ALA A 40 7.70 1.09 13.30
C ALA A 40 6.78 -0.14 13.39
N ALA A 41 5.85 -0.31 12.44
CA ALA A 41 4.76 -1.29 12.54
C ALA A 41 4.72 -2.36 11.44
N SER A 42 5.68 -2.34 10.51
CA SER A 42 5.68 -3.21 9.33
C SER A 42 7.11 -3.65 8.96
N ASN A 43 7.19 -4.60 8.03
CA ASN A 43 8.47 -5.13 7.56
C ASN A 43 8.79 -4.55 6.19
N PRO A 44 10.05 -4.14 5.91
CA PRO A 44 10.44 -3.63 4.61
C PRO A 44 10.38 -4.72 3.54
N VAL A 45 9.89 -4.35 2.34
CA VAL A 45 9.73 -5.25 1.19
C VAL A 45 10.43 -4.65 -0.02
N PRO A 46 11.68 -5.05 -0.31
CA PRO A 46 12.45 -4.49 -1.43
C PRO A 46 11.85 -4.74 -2.81
N SER A 47 11.00 -5.76 -2.99
CA SER A 47 10.40 -6.08 -4.28
C SER A 47 9.33 -5.08 -4.75
N TYR A 48 8.78 -4.26 -3.84
CA TYR A 48 7.78 -3.26 -4.19
C TYR A 48 8.33 -2.02 -4.91
N GLY A 49 9.65 -1.86 -4.98
CA GLY A 49 10.25 -0.78 -5.76
C GLY A 49 11.72 -0.52 -5.40
N SER A 50 12.39 0.24 -6.26
CA SER A 50 13.76 0.68 -6.06
C SER A 50 13.81 2.08 -5.45
N ALA A 51 14.85 2.35 -4.65
CA ALA A 51 15.08 3.68 -4.07
C ALA A 51 14.91 4.80 -5.11
N PRO A 52 14.21 5.91 -4.79
CA PRO A 52 13.77 6.30 -3.44
C PRO A 52 12.46 5.67 -2.95
N VAL A 53 11.86 4.72 -3.67
CA VAL A 53 10.62 4.04 -3.26
C VAL A 53 10.87 3.17 -2.04
N SER A 54 10.00 3.26 -1.03
CA SER A 54 10.05 2.43 0.17
C SER A 54 8.75 1.62 0.30
N GLY A 55 8.88 0.30 0.27
CA GLY A 55 7.76 -0.64 0.42
C GLY A 55 7.76 -1.34 1.77
N PHE A 56 6.57 -1.55 2.32
CA PHE A 56 6.36 -2.21 3.60
C PHE A 56 5.17 -3.18 3.51
N PHE A 57 5.23 -4.25 4.29
CA PHE A 57 4.13 -5.19 4.46
C PHE A 57 3.95 -5.58 5.93
N THR A 58 2.71 -5.73 6.34
CA THR A 58 2.34 -6.28 7.64
C THR A 58 1.04 -7.05 7.53
N THR A 59 0.74 -7.87 8.53
CA THR A 59 -0.57 -8.49 8.69
C THR A 59 -1.23 -7.94 9.94
N LYS A 60 -2.49 -7.51 9.82
CA LYS A 60 -3.24 -6.91 10.91
C LYS A 60 -4.72 -7.22 10.78
N GLY A 61 -5.32 -7.71 11.87
CA GLY A 61 -6.78 -7.93 11.92
C GLY A 61 -7.31 -8.93 10.89
N GLY A 62 -6.48 -9.87 10.42
CA GLY A 62 -6.85 -10.84 9.39
C GLY A 62 -6.55 -10.40 7.96
N ASN A 63 -6.07 -9.18 7.73
CA ASN A 63 -5.69 -8.68 6.42
C ASN A 63 -4.17 -8.57 6.29
N GLY A 64 -3.64 -8.81 5.10
CA GLY A 64 -2.35 -8.28 4.70
C GLY A 64 -2.51 -6.84 4.25
N GLU A 65 -1.57 -5.99 4.66
CA GLU A 65 -1.49 -4.58 4.30
C GLU A 65 -0.13 -4.30 3.65
N ALA A 66 -0.13 -4.03 2.34
CA ALA A 66 1.02 -3.54 1.60
C ALA A 66 0.96 -2.02 1.50
N GLN A 67 2.08 -1.35 1.72
CA GLN A 67 2.18 0.10 1.64
C GLN A 67 3.44 0.49 0.89
N VAL A 68 3.32 1.43 -0.04
CA VAL A 68 4.45 1.99 -0.78
C VAL A 68 4.43 3.51 -0.69
N PHE A 69 5.59 4.07 -0.38
CA PHE A 69 5.85 5.50 -0.36
C PHE A 69 6.75 5.85 -1.55
N THR A 70 6.26 6.70 -2.44
CA THR A 70 7.06 7.33 -3.50
C THR A 70 7.53 8.71 -3.04
N ASP A 71 8.15 9.47 -3.95
CA ASP A 71 8.43 10.90 -3.77
C ASP A 71 7.19 11.76 -3.45
N LYS A 72 6.01 11.34 -3.93
CA LYS A 72 4.76 12.11 -3.86
C LYS A 72 3.59 11.33 -3.29
N TYR A 73 3.48 10.06 -3.63
CA TYR A 73 2.29 9.26 -3.37
C TYR A 73 2.50 8.29 -2.23
N TRP A 74 1.42 8.06 -1.49
CA TRP A 74 1.28 6.92 -0.60
C TRP A 74 0.24 5.98 -1.20
N VAL A 75 0.65 4.76 -1.53
CA VAL A 75 -0.19 3.72 -2.12
C VAL A 75 -0.36 2.60 -1.11
N THR A 76 -1.58 2.15 -0.89
CA THR A 76 -1.86 1.00 -0.02
C THR A 76 -2.71 -0.04 -0.73
N LEU A 77 -2.45 -1.30 -0.40
CA LEU A 77 -3.30 -2.44 -0.74
C LEU A 77 -3.65 -3.18 0.56
N SER A 78 -4.93 -3.48 0.76
CA SER A 78 -5.39 -4.27 1.92
C SER A 78 -6.39 -5.33 1.49
N SER A 79 -6.19 -6.56 1.96
CA SER A 79 -7.12 -7.65 1.75
C SER A 79 -6.81 -8.84 2.66
N PRO A 80 -7.80 -9.66 3.05
CA PRO A 80 -7.55 -10.95 3.70
C PRO A 80 -6.90 -11.98 2.76
N VAL A 81 -6.92 -11.76 1.44
CA VAL A 81 -6.25 -12.66 0.48
C VAL A 81 -4.73 -12.47 0.42
N PHE A 82 -4.20 -11.42 1.07
CA PHE A 82 -2.77 -11.17 1.15
C PHE A 82 -2.20 -11.81 2.42
N GLY A 83 -1.63 -13.01 2.30
CA GLY A 83 -0.96 -13.71 3.40
C GLY A 83 0.52 -13.34 3.53
N GLU A 84 1.17 -13.03 2.41
CA GLU A 84 2.57 -12.65 2.33
C GLU A 84 2.80 -11.49 1.35
N PRO A 85 3.96 -10.80 1.40
CA PRO A 85 4.20 -9.64 0.55
C PRO A 85 4.04 -9.92 -0.95
N GLY A 86 4.40 -11.12 -1.40
CA GLY A 86 4.32 -11.52 -2.80
C GLY A 86 2.90 -11.50 -3.38
N ASP A 87 1.88 -11.74 -2.54
CA ASP A 87 0.48 -11.78 -2.96
C ASP A 87 -0.01 -10.42 -3.49
N ALA A 88 0.51 -9.33 -2.94
CA ALA A 88 0.14 -7.97 -3.32
C ALA A 88 1.07 -7.38 -4.41
N GLU A 89 2.20 -8.02 -4.71
CA GLU A 89 3.29 -7.43 -5.50
C GLU A 89 2.86 -7.03 -6.91
N GLN A 90 2.16 -7.91 -7.62
CA GLN A 90 1.74 -7.64 -9.00
C GLN A 90 0.74 -6.47 -9.08
N LEU A 91 -0.20 -6.40 -8.14
CA LEU A 91 -1.17 -5.30 -8.07
C LEU A 91 -0.49 -3.98 -7.67
N MET A 92 0.45 -4.04 -6.73
CA MET A 92 1.22 -2.86 -6.31
C MET A 92 2.05 -2.32 -7.48
N SER A 93 2.77 -3.19 -8.19
CA SER A 93 3.55 -2.83 -9.38
C SER A 93 2.68 -2.21 -10.49
N ALA A 94 1.49 -2.79 -10.73
CA ALA A 94 0.54 -2.23 -11.68
C ALA A 94 0.05 -0.84 -11.26
N ALA A 95 -0.26 -0.62 -9.99
CA ALA A 95 -0.68 0.68 -9.48
C ALA A 95 0.43 1.73 -9.63
N LEU A 96 1.65 1.41 -9.18
CA LEU A 96 2.80 2.32 -9.22
C LEU A 96 3.19 2.73 -10.63
N SER A 97 3.10 1.82 -11.60
CA SER A 97 3.46 2.10 -13.00
C SER A 97 2.52 3.06 -13.73
N HIS A 98 1.36 3.40 -13.14
CA HIS A 98 0.36 4.31 -13.72
C HIS A 98 0.23 5.65 -12.98
N LEU A 99 1.09 5.90 -11.97
CA LEU A 99 1.15 7.19 -11.30
C LEU A 99 1.87 8.23 -12.18
N GLN A 100 1.41 9.49 -12.13
CA GLN A 100 1.95 10.63 -12.89
C GLN A 100 2.76 11.60 -12.01
#